data_AF-A0A2A2HDW0-F1
#
_entry.id   AF-A0A2A2HDW0-F1
#
_cell.length_a   1.000
_cell.length_b   1.000
_cell.length_c   1.000
_cell.angle_alpha   90.00
_cell.angle_beta   90.00
_cell.angle_gamma   90.00
#
_symmetry.space_group_name_H-M   'P 1'
#
loop_
_entity.id
_entity.type
_entity.pdbx_description
1 polymer ?
#
loop_
_entity_poly.entity_id
_entity_poly.type
_entity_poly.pdbx_seq_one_letter_code
_entity_poly.pdbx_strand_id
1 'polypeptide(L)'
;MNEEVEELLNNPLFITYINKSNITSFRTIEQYAKGLNKYLKYKNLTIDKLPPLTVDELQHELDRYGEYLTEENPKKTFDKIRKEFTPIKQYYQLIHGVVFPKKASKRTRDPDSFKYTVFDDFCKGLKKQTRRHYGLCLDEYMKWTGNTLDEILKTTKNTDEILDELEVYKMELNKTIPSLRTCYDHVGCVRRFYKHFGLIKKNNDDIYPNSHELEKIEEIRQIRVERNIAPSTFQGYLTVLMDYCNFHKMTIQELLQEAQHDEETIHVKKNRTIKQRLLKYRSYLINNSKHHSSETIKGYIAKVQTFYNHYEIEIPNLPNVKLPSAYKSTYDDLPTKEQLRQACDLADQEFKALILFMSSSGTARAETLSLTVGDFIKGCKDYTTKTDIHEALQELRYRDDVVPTLYLRRIKTDKYYHTFCSPEASKCIIEVLIHRRNIQLGDSLFNITPGASEVRFQKINDEMRWGKVGRFRFFRSHVMRKYYASNIGLPPNIVDDLEGRSKSMVHEAYIKSNPEKLKQMYIEHMNNVMIYNEVPKPYTSCHVEQPVVTNKSSANNVTCTPGNVKPQREGIRDTDRIKITMFHHRDHRIMMIRDEPYYYN
;
A
#
# COMPACT_ATOMS: atom_id res chain seq x y z
N MET A 1 2.13 41.54 -2.38
CA MET A 1 2.29 41.01 -3.75
C MET A 1 3.77 41.06 -4.09
N ASN A 2 4.29 40.17 -4.95
CA ASN A 2 5.65 40.36 -5.46
C ASN A 2 5.66 41.61 -6.35
N GLU A 3 6.42 42.65 -5.97
CA GLU A 3 6.60 43.87 -6.76
C GLU A 3 7.00 43.56 -8.22
N GLU A 4 7.69 42.43 -8.43
CA GLU A 4 8.20 42.02 -9.75
C GLU A 4 7.14 41.73 -10.83
N VAL A 5 5.87 41.47 -10.48
CA VAL A 5 4.82 41.15 -11.48
C VAL A 5 3.66 42.13 -11.48
N GLU A 6 3.70 43.15 -10.63
CA GLU A 6 2.63 44.13 -10.45
C GLU A 6 2.42 44.98 -11.70
N GLU A 7 3.50 45.36 -12.37
CA GLU A 7 3.46 46.05 -13.67
C GLU A 7 2.76 45.21 -14.75
N LEU A 8 3.05 43.91 -14.78
CA LEU A 8 2.45 42.99 -15.75
C LEU A 8 0.96 42.72 -15.46
N LEU A 9 0.58 42.61 -14.19
CA LEU A 9 -0.81 42.41 -13.76
C LEU A 9 -1.71 43.60 -14.14
N ASN A 10 -1.14 44.80 -14.20
CA ASN A 10 -1.83 46.02 -14.58
C ASN A 10 -1.77 46.32 -16.10
N ASN A 11 -1.04 45.51 -16.88
CA ASN A 11 -0.88 45.74 -18.31
C ASN A 11 -2.14 45.34 -19.10
N PRO A 12 -2.71 46.22 -19.96
CA PRO A 12 -3.93 45.92 -20.73
C PRO A 12 -3.86 44.68 -21.61
N LEU A 13 -2.70 44.35 -22.19
CA LEU A 13 -2.52 43.15 -23.02
C LEU A 13 -2.53 41.88 -22.18
N PHE A 14 -1.94 41.93 -20.97
CA PHE A 14 -1.98 40.81 -20.05
C PHE A 14 -3.39 40.57 -19.53
N ILE A 15 -4.13 41.63 -19.19
CA ILE A 15 -5.56 41.53 -18.80
C ILE A 15 -6.38 40.91 -19.95
N THR A 16 -6.15 41.35 -21.18
CA THR A 16 -6.80 40.78 -22.38
C THR A 16 -6.48 39.30 -22.55
N TYR A 17 -5.21 38.91 -22.32
CA TYR A 17 -4.77 37.52 -22.36
C TYR A 17 -5.48 36.67 -21.29
N ILE A 18 -5.54 37.14 -20.05
CA ILE A 18 -6.23 36.43 -18.95
C ILE A 18 -7.72 36.27 -19.26
N ASN A 19 -8.38 37.31 -19.75
CA ASN A 19 -9.78 37.25 -20.15
C ASN A 19 -10.03 36.23 -21.28
N LYS A 20 -9.17 36.20 -22.30
CA LYS A 20 -9.27 35.23 -23.41
C LYS A 20 -8.96 33.78 -22.99
N SER A 21 -8.17 33.58 -21.94
CA SER A 21 -7.78 32.25 -21.46
C SER A 21 -8.79 31.61 -20.50
N ASN A 22 -9.86 32.32 -20.11
CA ASN A 22 -10.86 31.90 -19.12
C ASN A 22 -10.27 31.50 -17.75
N ILE A 23 -9.12 32.08 -17.38
CA ILE A 23 -8.47 31.82 -16.09
C ILE A 23 -9.10 32.73 -15.02
N THR A 24 -9.82 32.14 -14.07
CA THR A 24 -10.51 32.89 -12.99
C THR A 24 -9.80 32.82 -11.64
N SER A 25 -8.88 31.86 -11.47
CA SER A 25 -8.14 31.66 -10.22
C SER A 25 -7.01 32.69 -10.09
N PHE A 26 -7.08 33.54 -9.07
CA PHE A 26 -6.03 34.53 -8.76
C PHE A 26 -4.64 33.90 -8.64
N ARG A 27 -4.53 32.74 -7.99
CA ARG A 27 -3.26 31.98 -7.87
C ARG A 27 -2.71 31.56 -9.22
N THR A 28 -3.59 31.20 -10.16
CA THR A 28 -3.20 30.80 -11.51
C THR A 28 -2.79 32.01 -12.34
N ILE A 29 -3.49 33.14 -12.21
CA ILE A 29 -3.14 34.42 -12.83
C ILE A 29 -1.74 34.85 -12.37
N GLU A 30 -1.46 34.78 -11.07
CA GLU A 30 -0.15 35.14 -10.52
C GLU A 30 0.97 34.21 -11.03
N GLN A 31 0.71 32.91 -11.13
CA GLN A 31 1.67 31.96 -11.71
C GLN A 31 1.96 32.25 -13.19
N TYR A 32 0.92 32.60 -13.94
CA TYR A 32 1.04 32.91 -15.37
C TYR A 32 1.78 34.23 -15.58
N ALA A 33 1.52 35.22 -14.73
CA ALA A 33 2.26 36.49 -14.70
C ALA A 33 3.74 36.24 -14.40
N LYS A 34 4.07 35.42 -13.39
CA LYS A 34 5.46 35.06 -13.06
C LYS A 34 6.19 34.38 -14.22
N GLY A 35 5.56 33.38 -14.85
CA GLY A 35 6.16 32.66 -15.98
C GLY A 35 6.38 33.56 -17.21
N LEU A 36 5.39 34.39 -17.56
CA LEU A 36 5.51 35.30 -18.69
C LEU A 36 6.51 36.43 -18.42
N ASN A 37 6.50 37.01 -17.23
CA ASN A 37 7.45 38.04 -16.83
C ASN A 37 8.90 37.54 -16.88
N LYS A 38 9.14 36.28 -16.48
CA LYS A 38 10.48 35.67 -16.57
C LYS A 38 10.95 35.54 -18.03
N TYR A 39 10.04 35.22 -18.95
CA TYR A 39 10.35 35.20 -20.38
C TYR A 39 10.61 36.60 -20.95
N LEU A 40 9.82 37.59 -20.54
CA LEU A 40 10.02 39.00 -20.93
C LEU A 40 11.38 39.54 -20.47
N LYS A 41 11.79 39.24 -19.23
CA LYS A 41 13.13 39.55 -18.71
C LYS A 41 14.23 38.90 -19.55
N TYR A 42 14.08 37.63 -19.91
CA TYR A 42 15.03 36.92 -20.80
C TYR A 42 15.15 37.59 -22.17
N LYS A 43 14.04 38.06 -22.76
CA LYS A 43 14.04 38.76 -24.04
C LYS A 43 14.48 40.22 -23.94
N ASN A 44 14.56 40.77 -22.74
CA ASN A 44 14.73 42.20 -22.48
C ASN A 44 13.66 43.04 -23.21
N LEU A 45 12.39 42.61 -23.13
CA LEU A 45 11.25 43.24 -23.79
C LEU A 45 10.09 43.44 -22.81
N THR A 46 9.23 44.42 -23.10
CA THR A 46 7.89 44.52 -22.51
C THR A 46 6.89 43.68 -23.30
N ILE A 47 5.76 43.32 -22.68
CA ILE A 47 4.74 42.46 -23.31
C ILE A 47 4.18 43.07 -24.60
N ASP A 48 4.04 44.38 -24.63
CA ASP A 48 3.64 45.24 -25.76
C ASP A 48 4.66 45.28 -26.90
N LYS A 49 5.91 44.88 -26.65
CA LYS A 49 6.98 44.81 -27.66
C LYS A 49 7.28 43.39 -28.12
N LEU A 50 6.50 42.38 -27.70
CA LEU A 50 6.69 41.02 -28.19
C LEU A 50 6.32 40.93 -29.67
N PRO A 51 7.25 40.51 -30.56
CA PRO A 51 6.96 40.37 -31.97
C PRO A 51 6.03 39.15 -32.19
N PRO A 52 5.15 39.19 -33.21
CA PRO A 52 4.44 38.00 -33.65
C PRO A 52 5.47 36.98 -34.18
N LEU A 53 5.29 35.71 -33.82
CA LEU A 53 6.16 34.61 -34.25
C LEU A 53 5.32 33.54 -34.95
N THR A 54 5.87 32.90 -35.96
CA THR A 54 5.35 31.64 -36.49
C THR A 54 5.48 30.52 -35.46
N VAL A 55 4.82 29.39 -35.70
CA VAL A 55 4.89 28.21 -34.80
C VAL A 55 6.32 27.71 -34.64
N ASP A 56 7.08 27.66 -35.75
CA ASP A 56 8.45 27.14 -35.76
C ASP A 56 9.42 28.11 -35.07
N GLU A 57 9.26 29.42 -35.32
CA GLU A 57 10.05 30.46 -34.65
C GLU A 57 9.79 30.47 -33.14
N LEU A 58 8.53 30.35 -32.72
CA LEU A 58 8.18 30.29 -31.31
C LEU A 58 8.70 29.01 -30.64
N GLN A 59 8.69 27.87 -31.33
CA GLN A 59 9.24 26.63 -30.80
C GLN A 59 10.77 26.74 -30.64
N HIS A 60 11.46 27.30 -31.63
CA HIS A 60 12.90 27.56 -31.56
C HIS A 60 13.28 28.56 -30.45
N GLU A 61 12.46 29.59 -30.22
CA GLU A 61 12.60 30.53 -29.11
C GLU A 61 12.40 29.87 -27.75
N LEU A 62 11.41 28.99 -27.61
CA LEU A 62 11.16 28.27 -26.36
C LEU A 62 12.26 27.24 -26.05
N ASP A 63 12.87 26.64 -27.06
CA ASP A 63 14.00 25.73 -26.88
C ASP A 63 15.23 26.48 -26.35
N ARG A 64 15.57 27.65 -26.94
CA ARG A 64 16.63 28.54 -26.42
C ARG A 64 16.33 29.07 -25.02
N TYR A 65 15.08 29.41 -24.73
CA TYR A 65 14.68 29.79 -23.38
C TYR A 65 14.78 28.63 -22.38
N GLY A 66 14.51 27.41 -22.82
CA GLY A 66 14.70 26.19 -22.02
C GLY A 66 16.15 25.94 -21.66
N GLU A 67 17.07 26.15 -22.61
CA GLU A 67 18.52 26.09 -22.39
C GLU A 67 18.96 27.12 -21.34
N TYR A 68 18.54 28.39 -21.50
CA TYR A 68 18.78 29.46 -20.52
C TYR A 68 18.30 29.09 -19.10
N LEU A 69 17.09 28.54 -18.97
CA LEU A 69 16.55 28.11 -17.68
C LEU A 69 17.32 26.92 -17.06
N THR A 70 17.94 26.10 -17.90
CA THR A 70 18.78 24.96 -17.48
C THR A 70 20.14 25.45 -16.99
N GLU A 71 20.72 26.45 -17.66
CA GLU A 71 21.96 27.11 -17.23
C GLU A 71 21.79 27.88 -15.92
N GLU A 72 20.67 28.60 -15.76
CA GLU A 72 20.33 29.36 -14.54
C GLU A 72 20.08 28.42 -13.34
N ASN A 73 19.56 27.20 -13.57
CA ASN A 73 19.34 26.22 -12.52
C ASN A 73 19.51 24.76 -13.02
N PRO A 74 20.73 24.21 -12.95
CA PRO A 74 21.03 22.87 -13.46
C PRO A 74 20.27 21.72 -12.76
N LYS A 75 19.68 21.98 -11.59
CA LYS A 75 18.88 20.99 -10.82
C LYS A 75 17.40 20.98 -11.24
N LYS A 76 16.97 21.89 -12.12
CA LYS A 76 15.56 21.98 -12.54
C LYS A 76 15.26 20.89 -13.56
N THR A 77 14.36 19.97 -13.21
CA THR A 77 13.91 18.88 -14.10
C THR A 77 13.26 19.43 -15.36
N PHE A 78 13.43 18.75 -16.50
CA PHE A 78 12.83 19.12 -17.78
C PHE A 78 11.31 19.37 -17.74
N ASP A 79 10.56 18.61 -16.93
CA ASP A 79 9.11 18.82 -16.75
C ASP A 79 8.77 20.12 -16.01
N LYS A 80 9.64 20.58 -15.10
CA LYS A 80 9.50 21.88 -14.44
C LYS A 80 9.82 23.03 -15.40
N ILE A 81 10.76 22.85 -16.34
CA ILE A 81 11.06 23.82 -17.39
C ILE A 81 9.87 23.93 -18.36
N ARG A 82 9.30 22.81 -18.81
CA ARG A 82 8.13 22.80 -19.70
C ARG A 82 6.89 23.48 -19.12
N LYS A 83 6.72 23.47 -17.80
CA LYS A 83 5.60 24.20 -17.16
C LYS A 83 5.70 25.70 -17.37
N GLU A 84 6.92 26.26 -17.43
CA GLU A 84 7.17 27.70 -17.70
C GLU A 84 6.76 28.09 -19.13
N PHE A 85 6.72 27.15 -20.07
CA PHE A 85 6.34 27.42 -21.47
C PHE A 85 4.84 27.60 -21.66
N THR A 86 4.03 27.08 -20.74
CA THR A 86 2.57 27.10 -20.83
C THR A 86 2.00 28.52 -20.95
N PRO A 87 2.33 29.47 -20.06
CA PRO A 87 1.84 30.84 -20.19
C PRO A 87 2.30 31.53 -21.47
N ILE A 88 3.53 31.24 -21.94
CA ILE A 88 4.10 31.85 -23.16
C ILE A 88 3.35 31.33 -24.40
N LYS A 89 3.17 30.01 -24.51
CA LYS A 89 2.43 29.39 -25.62
C LYS A 89 0.98 29.88 -25.68
N GLN A 90 0.30 29.94 -24.54
CA GLN A 90 -1.08 30.43 -24.50
C GLN A 90 -1.17 31.92 -24.85
N TYR A 91 -0.22 32.75 -24.42
CA TYR A 91 -0.16 34.16 -24.82
C TYR A 91 -0.07 34.32 -26.33
N TYR A 92 0.91 33.67 -26.97
CA TYR A 92 1.08 33.72 -28.42
C TYR A 92 -0.11 33.15 -29.19
N GLN A 93 -0.77 32.11 -28.66
CA GLN A 93 -1.97 31.54 -29.26
C GLN A 93 -3.16 32.51 -29.21
N LEU A 94 -3.41 33.16 -28.08
CA LEU A 94 -4.61 33.98 -27.85
C LEU A 94 -4.47 35.44 -28.29
N ILE A 95 -3.25 35.97 -28.27
CA ILE A 95 -2.95 37.37 -28.60
C ILE A 95 -2.40 37.50 -30.01
N HIS A 96 -1.42 36.68 -30.39
CA HIS A 96 -0.81 36.73 -31.74
C HIS A 96 -1.43 35.73 -32.74
N GLY A 97 -2.45 34.96 -32.32
CA GLY A 97 -3.16 34.03 -33.20
C GLY A 97 -2.32 32.83 -33.65
N VAL A 98 -1.25 32.49 -32.92
CA VAL A 98 -0.38 31.36 -33.26
C VAL A 98 -1.14 30.05 -33.09
N VAL A 99 -1.53 29.43 -34.21
CA VAL A 99 -2.21 28.14 -34.20
C VAL A 99 -1.16 27.04 -34.08
N PHE A 100 -0.95 26.56 -32.86
CA PHE A 100 -0.20 25.32 -32.69
C PHE A 100 -0.95 24.19 -33.40
N PRO A 101 -0.28 23.38 -34.23
CA PRO A 101 -0.88 22.15 -34.70
C PRO A 101 -1.32 21.39 -33.45
N LYS A 102 -2.64 21.11 -33.33
CA LYS A 102 -3.18 20.21 -32.30
C LYS A 102 -2.19 19.07 -32.25
N LYS A 103 -1.57 18.81 -31.08
CA LYS A 103 -0.58 17.75 -30.91
C LYS A 103 -1.04 16.63 -31.82
N ALA A 104 -0.31 16.39 -32.92
CA ALA A 104 -0.41 15.10 -33.53
C ALA A 104 -0.12 14.21 -32.33
N SER A 105 -1.14 13.50 -31.83
CA SER A 105 -0.88 12.36 -30.99
C SER A 105 0.25 11.69 -31.73
N LYS A 106 1.44 11.57 -31.11
CA LYS A 106 2.54 10.76 -31.67
C LYS A 106 1.84 9.68 -32.45
N ARG A 107 2.01 9.63 -33.79
CA ARG A 107 1.31 8.70 -34.70
C ARG A 107 1.52 7.30 -34.15
N THR A 108 0.74 6.98 -33.14
CA THR A 108 0.35 5.68 -32.69
C THR A 108 -0.78 5.51 -33.65
N ARG A 109 -0.48 4.75 -34.69
CA ARG A 109 -1.49 4.19 -35.59
C ARG A 109 -2.77 4.01 -34.78
N ASP A 110 -3.85 4.58 -35.27
CA ASP A 110 -5.18 4.36 -34.69
C ASP A 110 -5.30 2.85 -34.37
N PRO A 111 -5.60 2.41 -33.16
CA PRO A 111 -5.79 0.98 -32.89
C PRO A 111 -6.87 0.35 -33.78
N ASP A 112 -7.74 1.16 -34.40
CA ASP A 112 -8.72 0.72 -35.41
C ASP A 112 -8.13 0.69 -36.84
N SER A 113 -6.85 1.08 -37.01
CA SER A 113 -6.05 0.95 -38.24
C SER A 113 -5.28 -0.37 -38.34
N PHE A 114 -5.29 -1.23 -37.30
CA PHE A 114 -4.87 -2.62 -37.44
C PHE A 114 -5.91 -3.33 -38.30
N LYS A 115 -5.80 -3.22 -39.63
CA LYS A 115 -6.57 -3.97 -40.61
C LYS A 115 -6.11 -5.44 -40.67
N TYR A 116 -5.88 -6.04 -39.50
CA TYR A 116 -5.50 -7.44 -39.38
C TYR A 116 -6.66 -8.17 -38.73
N THR A 117 -7.32 -9.02 -39.50
CA THR A 117 -8.38 -9.92 -39.03
C THR A 117 -7.94 -10.70 -37.79
N VAL A 118 -6.66 -11.06 -37.72
CA VAL A 118 -6.00 -11.72 -36.57
C VAL A 118 -6.01 -10.87 -35.29
N PHE A 119 -5.75 -9.56 -35.38
CA PHE A 119 -5.75 -8.70 -34.20
C PHE A 119 -7.16 -8.48 -33.67
N ASP A 120 -8.13 -8.32 -34.58
CA ASP A 120 -9.54 -8.19 -34.24
C ASP A 120 -10.08 -9.44 -33.56
N ASP A 121 -9.71 -10.63 -34.06
CA ASP A 121 -10.07 -11.91 -33.45
C ASP A 121 -9.48 -12.06 -32.04
N PHE A 122 -8.18 -11.76 -31.89
CA PHE A 122 -7.50 -11.78 -30.59
C PHE A 122 -8.15 -10.84 -29.56
N CYS A 123 -8.60 -9.65 -30.00
CA CYS A 123 -9.17 -8.63 -29.14
C CYS A 123 -10.70 -8.75 -28.96
N LYS A 124 -11.34 -9.78 -29.50
CA LYS A 124 -12.78 -9.95 -29.47
C LYS A 124 -13.30 -9.96 -28.02
N GLY A 125 -14.26 -9.07 -27.73
CA GLY A 125 -14.86 -8.93 -26.39
C GLY A 125 -14.04 -8.12 -25.37
N LEU A 126 -12.88 -7.57 -25.74
CA LEU A 126 -12.08 -6.73 -24.85
C LEU A 126 -12.56 -5.27 -24.83
N LYS A 127 -12.43 -4.60 -23.67
CA LYS A 127 -12.70 -3.17 -23.53
C LYS A 127 -11.73 -2.35 -24.39
N LYS A 128 -12.18 -1.20 -24.91
CA LYS A 128 -11.40 -0.29 -25.79
C LYS A 128 -10.00 0.05 -25.26
N GLN A 129 -9.87 0.33 -23.97
CA GLN A 129 -8.58 0.65 -23.35
C GLN A 129 -7.62 -0.56 -23.34
N THR A 130 -8.15 -1.75 -23.09
CA THR A 130 -7.39 -3.01 -23.10
C THR A 130 -6.95 -3.38 -24.52
N ARG A 131 -7.85 -3.26 -25.51
CA ARG A 131 -7.54 -3.42 -26.94
C ARG A 131 -6.41 -2.49 -27.38
N ARG A 132 -6.49 -1.20 -26.98
CA ARG A 132 -5.42 -0.22 -27.25
C ARG A 132 -4.09 -0.63 -26.64
N HIS A 133 -4.08 -1.14 -25.41
CA HIS A 133 -2.86 -1.60 -24.75
C HIS A 133 -2.22 -2.78 -25.49
N TYR A 134 -3.01 -3.81 -25.84
CA TYR A 134 -2.52 -4.95 -26.63
C TYR A 134 -1.98 -4.52 -27.99
N GLY A 135 -2.66 -3.60 -28.68
CA GLY A 135 -2.21 -3.07 -29.98
C GLY A 135 -0.83 -2.42 -29.89
N LEU A 136 -0.58 -1.61 -28.86
CA LEU A 136 0.74 -1.00 -28.64
C LEU A 136 1.83 -2.03 -28.36
N CYS A 137 1.54 -3.05 -27.56
CA CYS A 137 2.52 -4.08 -27.24
C CYS A 137 2.86 -4.96 -28.45
N LEU A 138 1.85 -5.32 -29.25
CA LEU A 138 2.04 -6.14 -30.45
C LEU A 138 2.72 -5.36 -31.59
N ASP A 139 2.46 -4.05 -31.74
CA ASP A 139 3.16 -3.19 -32.71
C ASP A 139 4.66 -3.12 -32.44
N GLU A 140 5.04 -2.94 -31.18
CA GLU A 140 6.46 -2.94 -30.77
C GLU A 140 7.11 -4.30 -31.00
N TYR A 141 6.38 -5.40 -30.82
CA TYR A 141 6.90 -6.74 -31.07
C TYR A 141 7.07 -7.03 -32.57
N MET A 142 6.10 -6.63 -33.40
CA MET A 142 6.23 -6.71 -34.87
C MET A 142 7.41 -5.91 -35.38
N LYS A 143 7.64 -4.70 -34.86
CA LYS A 143 8.83 -3.89 -35.22
C LYS A 143 10.13 -4.58 -34.86
N TRP A 144 10.19 -5.24 -33.71
CA TRP A 144 11.38 -5.94 -33.26
C TRP A 144 11.66 -7.19 -34.08
N THR A 145 10.64 -8.00 -34.35
CA THR A 145 10.76 -9.23 -35.16
C THR A 145 10.92 -8.95 -36.66
N GLY A 146 10.46 -7.79 -37.13
CA GLY A 146 10.34 -7.47 -38.56
C GLY A 146 9.16 -8.17 -39.25
N ASN A 147 8.33 -8.91 -38.52
CA ASN A 147 7.24 -9.72 -39.05
C ASN A 147 5.87 -9.12 -38.74
N THR A 148 4.90 -9.35 -39.61
CA THR A 148 3.47 -9.08 -39.37
C THR A 148 2.86 -10.12 -38.42
N LEU A 149 1.67 -9.84 -37.85
CA LEU A 149 0.98 -10.81 -36.99
C LEU A 149 0.67 -12.12 -37.72
N ASP A 150 0.28 -12.06 -38.99
CA ASP A 150 0.01 -13.24 -39.81
C ASP A 150 1.28 -14.08 -40.04
N GLU A 151 2.43 -13.45 -40.28
CA GLU A 151 3.72 -14.14 -40.41
C GLU A 151 4.20 -14.73 -39.08
N ILE A 152 3.99 -13.99 -37.99
CA ILE A 152 4.25 -14.47 -36.62
C ILE A 152 3.44 -15.73 -36.34
N LEU A 153 2.17 -15.79 -36.78
CA LEU A 153 1.33 -16.98 -36.56
C LEU A 153 1.68 -18.16 -37.48
N LYS A 154 2.29 -17.91 -38.63
CA LYS A 154 2.78 -18.96 -39.56
C LYS A 154 4.14 -19.53 -39.17
N THR A 155 4.70 -19.10 -38.04
CA THR A 155 6.00 -19.58 -37.57
C THR A 155 5.98 -21.09 -37.32
N THR A 156 7.07 -21.79 -37.67
CA THR A 156 7.27 -23.20 -37.35
C THR A 156 7.85 -23.42 -35.95
N LYS A 157 8.03 -22.34 -35.18
CA LYS A 157 8.65 -22.38 -33.85
C LYS A 157 7.81 -23.19 -32.86
N ASN A 158 8.47 -24.05 -32.09
CA ASN A 158 7.85 -24.76 -30.98
C ASN A 158 7.69 -23.87 -29.74
N THR A 159 7.01 -24.34 -28.69
CA THR A 159 6.73 -23.52 -27.50
C THR A 159 7.99 -23.03 -26.79
N ASP A 160 9.04 -23.85 -26.69
CA ASP A 160 10.29 -23.47 -26.02
C ASP A 160 11.03 -22.39 -26.82
N GLU A 161 11.09 -22.55 -28.15
CA GLU A 161 11.67 -21.55 -29.06
C GLU A 161 10.95 -20.20 -28.99
N ILE A 162 9.62 -20.20 -28.85
CA ILE A 162 8.84 -18.97 -28.65
C ILE A 162 9.13 -18.36 -27.28
N LEU A 163 9.24 -19.16 -26.22
CA LEU A 163 9.56 -18.66 -24.88
C LEU A 163 10.96 -18.06 -24.79
N ASP A 164 11.94 -18.69 -25.43
CA ASP A 164 13.30 -18.18 -25.55
C ASP A 164 13.33 -16.86 -26.33
N GLU A 165 12.60 -16.78 -27.45
CA GLU A 165 12.45 -15.52 -28.19
C GLU A 165 11.84 -14.42 -27.33
N LEU A 166 10.82 -14.72 -26.52
CA LEU A 166 10.20 -13.74 -25.64
C LEU A 166 11.16 -13.26 -24.54
N GLU A 167 12.08 -14.09 -24.06
CA GLU A 167 13.13 -13.66 -23.13
C GLU A 167 14.20 -12.80 -23.82
N VAL A 168 14.57 -13.10 -25.07
CA VAL A 168 15.46 -12.22 -25.86
C VAL A 168 14.78 -10.88 -26.13
N TYR A 169 13.51 -10.89 -26.56
CA TYR A 169 12.72 -9.68 -26.78
C TYR A 169 12.63 -8.82 -25.52
N LYS A 170 12.45 -9.45 -24.35
CA LYS A 170 12.45 -8.77 -23.06
C LYS A 170 13.79 -8.11 -22.74
N MET A 171 14.92 -8.77 -23.04
CA MET A 171 16.24 -8.19 -22.85
C MET A 171 16.45 -6.97 -23.75
N GLU A 172 16.00 -7.02 -25.01
CA GLU A 172 16.08 -5.87 -25.93
C GLU A 172 15.15 -4.72 -25.52
N LEU A 173 13.92 -5.01 -25.10
CA LEU A 173 13.00 -4.00 -24.55
C LEU A 173 13.58 -3.30 -23.33
N ASN A 174 14.31 -4.02 -22.48
CA ASN A 174 14.91 -3.44 -21.28
C ASN A 174 16.03 -2.44 -21.58
N LYS A 175 16.58 -2.44 -22.81
CA LYS A 175 17.56 -1.43 -23.26
C LYS A 175 16.88 -0.11 -23.66
N THR A 176 15.63 -0.16 -24.11
CA THR A 176 14.90 0.98 -24.67
C THR A 176 13.81 1.52 -23.74
N ILE A 177 13.24 0.68 -22.87
CA ILE A 177 12.20 1.02 -21.92
C ILE A 177 12.78 1.02 -20.49
N PRO A 178 12.79 2.17 -19.78
CA PRO A 178 13.42 2.28 -18.46
C PRO A 178 12.65 1.56 -17.33
N SER A 179 11.40 1.17 -17.57
CA SER A 179 10.56 0.49 -16.58
C SER A 179 10.52 -1.02 -16.84
N LEU A 180 11.18 -1.78 -15.96
CA LEU A 180 11.15 -3.24 -15.98
C LEU A 180 9.71 -3.80 -15.96
N ARG A 181 8.79 -3.13 -15.23
CA ARG A 181 7.38 -3.53 -15.18
C ARG A 181 6.72 -3.41 -16.55
N THR A 182 6.99 -2.32 -17.26
CA THR A 182 6.46 -2.10 -18.61
C THR A 182 7.00 -3.15 -19.57
N CYS A 183 8.28 -3.53 -19.45
CA CYS A 183 8.83 -4.65 -20.24
C CYS A 183 8.10 -5.97 -19.97
N TYR A 184 7.86 -6.32 -18.71
CA TYR A 184 7.10 -7.52 -18.33
C TYR A 184 5.66 -7.49 -18.85
N ASP A 185 5.00 -6.33 -18.78
CA ASP A 185 3.63 -6.19 -19.27
C ASP A 185 3.58 -6.30 -20.81
N HIS A 186 4.57 -5.75 -21.53
CA HIS A 186 4.73 -5.92 -23.00
C HIS A 186 4.91 -7.38 -23.39
N VAL A 187 5.91 -8.05 -22.82
CA VAL A 187 6.19 -9.47 -23.09
C VAL A 187 5.00 -10.34 -22.71
N GLY A 188 4.33 -10.02 -21.59
CA GLY A 188 3.12 -10.69 -21.15
C GLY A 188 1.92 -10.51 -22.10
N CYS A 189 1.86 -9.41 -22.86
CA CYS A 189 0.86 -9.21 -23.90
C CYS A 189 1.14 -10.08 -25.12
N VAL A 190 2.38 -10.11 -25.60
CA VAL A 190 2.81 -10.97 -26.72
C VAL A 190 2.63 -12.45 -26.39
N ARG A 191 3.00 -12.86 -25.17
CA ARG A 191 2.80 -14.23 -24.69
C ARG A 191 1.32 -14.63 -24.71
N ARG A 192 0.41 -13.71 -24.36
CA ARG A 192 -1.03 -13.95 -24.40
C ARG A 192 -1.56 -14.07 -25.83
N PHE A 193 -1.00 -13.31 -26.76
CA PHE A 193 -1.29 -13.43 -28.19
C PHE A 193 -0.92 -14.81 -28.72
N TYR A 194 0.33 -15.27 -28.53
CA TYR A 194 0.73 -16.63 -28.92
C TYR A 194 -0.12 -17.73 -28.28
N LYS A 195 -0.51 -17.54 -27.02
CA LYS A 195 -1.37 -18.49 -26.29
C LYS A 195 -2.80 -18.53 -26.85
N HIS A 196 -3.34 -17.41 -27.31
CA HIS A 196 -4.68 -17.33 -27.89
C HIS A 196 -4.79 -18.17 -29.17
N PHE A 197 -3.75 -18.13 -30.01
CA PHE A 197 -3.69 -18.92 -31.25
C PHE A 197 -3.05 -20.30 -31.09
N GLY A 198 -2.83 -20.77 -29.86
CA GLY A 198 -2.37 -22.13 -29.59
C GLY A 198 -0.89 -22.43 -29.90
N LEU A 199 -0.08 -21.42 -30.22
CA LEU A 199 1.34 -21.56 -30.55
C LEU A 199 2.23 -21.70 -29.31
N ILE A 200 1.90 -20.93 -28.26
CA ILE A 200 2.29 -21.31 -26.91
C ILE A 200 1.18 -22.19 -26.40
N LYS A 201 1.43 -23.50 -26.42
CA LYS A 201 0.55 -24.42 -25.72
C LYS A 201 0.49 -23.94 -24.26
N LYS A 202 -0.72 -23.86 -23.67
CA LYS A 202 -0.79 -24.14 -22.22
C LYS A 202 0.02 -25.43 -22.06
N ASN A 203 0.93 -25.55 -21.10
CA ASN A 203 1.55 -26.85 -20.84
C ASN A 203 0.45 -27.91 -20.95
N ASN A 204 0.46 -28.71 -22.01
CA ASN A 204 -0.63 -29.65 -22.27
C ASN A 204 -0.62 -30.74 -21.18
N ASP A 205 0.41 -30.73 -20.34
CA ASP A 205 0.61 -31.56 -19.17
C ASP A 205 0.15 -30.88 -17.86
N ASP A 206 -0.31 -29.62 -17.86
CA ASP A 206 -0.83 -29.01 -16.62
C ASP A 206 -2.24 -29.52 -16.35
N ILE A 207 -2.38 -30.29 -15.28
CA ILE A 207 -3.64 -30.89 -14.85
C ILE A 207 -4.67 -29.83 -14.51
N TYR A 208 -4.25 -28.75 -13.85
CA TYR A 208 -5.10 -27.62 -13.56
C TYR A 208 -4.55 -26.36 -14.25
N PRO A 209 -5.23 -25.86 -15.29
CA PRO A 209 -4.75 -24.73 -16.09
C PRO A 209 -4.93 -23.38 -15.38
N ASN A 210 -5.70 -23.33 -14.30
CA ASN A 210 -5.91 -22.15 -13.45
C ASN A 210 -6.52 -22.55 -12.09
N SER A 211 -6.48 -21.64 -11.11
CA SER A 211 -6.99 -21.89 -9.76
C SER A 211 -8.51 -22.06 -9.68
N HIS A 212 -9.26 -21.56 -10.66
CA HIS A 212 -10.72 -21.68 -10.69
C HIS A 212 -11.17 -23.10 -11.03
N GLU A 213 -10.45 -23.83 -11.89
CA GLU A 213 -10.72 -25.25 -12.12
C GLU A 213 -10.46 -26.07 -10.84
N LEU A 214 -9.38 -25.77 -10.12
CA LEU A 214 -9.07 -26.42 -8.86
C LEU A 214 -10.12 -26.12 -7.77
N GLU A 215 -10.65 -24.90 -7.70
CA GLU A 215 -11.70 -24.51 -6.76
C GLU A 215 -13.04 -25.25 -6.99
N LYS A 216 -13.25 -25.85 -8.17
CA LYS A 216 -14.46 -26.64 -8.45
C LYS A 216 -14.42 -28.02 -7.82
N ILE A 217 -13.25 -28.49 -7.40
CA ILE A 217 -13.05 -29.80 -6.81
C ILE A 217 -13.65 -29.82 -5.41
N GLU A 218 -14.40 -30.87 -5.10
CA GLU A 218 -15.14 -30.98 -3.84
C GLU A 218 -14.20 -31.01 -2.64
N GLU A 219 -13.13 -31.78 -2.72
CA GLU A 219 -12.08 -31.88 -1.69
C GLU A 219 -11.41 -30.51 -1.42
N ILE A 220 -11.35 -29.65 -2.43
CA ILE A 220 -10.79 -28.31 -2.28
C ILE A 220 -11.81 -27.34 -1.69
N ARG A 221 -13.11 -27.57 -1.89
CA ARG A 221 -14.17 -26.77 -1.25
C ARG A 221 -14.36 -27.15 0.21
N GLN A 222 -14.30 -28.45 0.53
CA GLN A 222 -14.40 -28.97 1.90
C GLN A 222 -13.37 -28.33 2.83
N ILE A 223 -12.10 -28.29 2.43
CA ILE A 223 -11.04 -27.68 3.25
C ILE A 223 -11.30 -26.21 3.57
N ARG A 224 -11.94 -25.46 2.66
CA ARG A 224 -12.30 -24.05 2.91
C ARG A 224 -13.36 -23.93 3.99
N VAL A 225 -14.41 -24.74 3.88
CA VAL A 225 -15.59 -24.70 4.77
C VAL A 225 -15.23 -25.25 6.14
N GLU A 226 -14.68 -26.45 6.20
CA GLU A 226 -14.40 -27.17 7.45
C GLU A 226 -13.33 -26.48 8.29
N ARG A 227 -12.31 -25.90 7.65
CA ARG A 227 -11.25 -25.14 8.36
C ARG A 227 -11.55 -23.65 8.48
N ASN A 228 -12.72 -23.19 8.02
CA ASN A 228 -13.14 -21.78 8.02
C ASN A 228 -12.05 -20.82 7.49
N ILE A 229 -11.49 -21.14 6.32
CA ILE A 229 -10.33 -20.42 5.78
C ILE A 229 -10.77 -19.10 5.15
N ALA A 230 -10.11 -18.00 5.55
CA ALA A 230 -10.33 -16.69 4.97
C ALA A 230 -10.06 -16.67 3.44
N PRO A 231 -10.82 -15.91 2.63
CA PRO A 231 -10.72 -15.96 1.16
C PRO A 231 -9.32 -15.73 0.59
N SER A 232 -8.56 -14.77 1.15
CA SER A 232 -7.19 -14.49 0.71
C SER A 232 -6.23 -15.64 1.01
N THR A 233 -6.42 -16.31 2.16
CA THR A 233 -5.63 -17.48 2.55
C THR A 233 -5.98 -18.67 1.67
N PHE A 234 -7.27 -18.86 1.38
CA PHE A 234 -7.76 -19.91 0.49
C PHE A 234 -7.22 -19.77 -0.93
N GLN A 235 -7.19 -18.55 -1.48
CA GLN A 235 -6.54 -18.30 -2.76
C GLN A 235 -5.07 -18.71 -2.75
N GLY A 236 -4.38 -18.51 -1.62
CA GLY A 236 -3.02 -18.99 -1.42
C GLY A 236 -2.89 -20.52 -1.38
N TYR A 237 -3.89 -21.25 -0.87
CA TYR A 237 -3.96 -22.71 -0.98
C TYR A 237 -4.14 -23.14 -2.42
N LEU A 238 -5.09 -22.54 -3.15
CA LEU A 238 -5.32 -22.87 -4.56
C LEU A 238 -4.06 -22.70 -5.41
N THR A 239 -3.34 -21.60 -5.25
CA THR A 239 -2.09 -21.38 -5.99
C THR A 239 -1.04 -22.45 -5.69
N VAL A 240 -0.88 -22.83 -4.43
CA VAL A 240 0.12 -23.83 -4.02
C VAL A 240 -0.27 -25.24 -4.46
N LEU A 241 -1.52 -25.63 -4.25
CA LEU A 241 -2.00 -26.97 -4.61
C LEU A 241 -2.05 -27.15 -6.12
N MET A 242 -2.40 -26.12 -6.89
CA MET A 242 -2.33 -26.14 -8.34
C MET A 242 -0.89 -26.36 -8.82
N ASP A 243 0.07 -25.61 -8.27
CA ASP A 243 1.50 -25.76 -8.58
C ASP A 243 2.02 -27.16 -8.23
N TYR A 244 1.61 -27.70 -7.07
CA TYR A 244 1.95 -29.05 -6.62
C TYR A 244 1.40 -30.15 -7.54
N CYS A 245 0.12 -30.07 -7.90
CA CYS A 245 -0.53 -31.01 -8.83
C CYS A 245 0.13 -30.97 -10.21
N ASN A 246 0.38 -29.77 -10.73
CA ASN A 246 1.01 -29.59 -12.04
C ASN A 246 2.48 -30.05 -12.05
N PHE A 247 3.19 -29.94 -10.93
CA PHE A 247 4.55 -30.48 -10.79
C PHE A 247 4.55 -32.01 -10.80
N HIS A 248 3.64 -32.64 -10.06
CA HIS A 248 3.58 -34.10 -9.95
C HIS A 248 2.82 -34.78 -11.08
N LYS A 249 2.13 -34.00 -11.92
CA LYS A 249 1.23 -34.53 -12.97
C LYS A 249 0.23 -35.51 -12.37
N MET A 250 -0.34 -35.13 -11.22
CA MET A 250 -1.48 -35.81 -10.61
C MET A 250 -2.57 -34.83 -10.17
N THR A 251 -3.82 -35.28 -10.27
CA THR A 251 -5.00 -34.61 -9.72
C THR A 251 -5.01 -34.69 -8.20
N ILE A 252 -5.88 -33.88 -7.58
CA ILE A 252 -6.10 -33.94 -6.13
C ILE A 252 -6.53 -35.33 -5.69
N GLN A 253 -7.45 -35.96 -6.44
CA GLN A 253 -7.95 -37.30 -6.14
C GLN A 253 -6.84 -38.36 -6.20
N GLU A 254 -6.05 -38.36 -7.27
CA GLU A 254 -4.95 -39.33 -7.43
C GLU A 254 -3.90 -39.18 -6.32
N LEU A 255 -3.59 -37.94 -5.91
CA LEU A 255 -2.65 -37.67 -4.82
C LEU A 255 -3.16 -38.16 -3.46
N LEU A 256 -4.47 -38.07 -3.21
CA LEU A 256 -5.08 -38.58 -1.98
C LEU A 256 -5.18 -40.11 -2.00
N GLN A 257 -5.62 -40.69 -3.12
CA GLN A 257 -5.76 -42.14 -3.29
C GLN A 257 -4.41 -42.87 -3.15
N GLU A 258 -3.35 -42.34 -3.76
CA GLU A 258 -2.01 -42.92 -3.60
C GLU A 258 -1.56 -42.86 -2.14
N ALA A 259 -1.77 -41.71 -1.48
CA ALA A 259 -1.36 -41.55 -0.09
C ALA A 259 -2.14 -42.47 0.85
N GLN A 260 -3.44 -42.67 0.63
CA GLN A 260 -4.29 -43.60 1.37
C GLN A 260 -3.85 -45.05 1.14
N HIS A 261 -3.62 -45.43 -0.12
CA HIS A 261 -3.14 -46.76 -0.47
C HIS A 261 -1.79 -47.09 0.20
N ASP A 262 -0.90 -46.11 0.30
CA ASP A 262 0.37 -46.23 1.03
C ASP A 262 0.17 -46.45 2.53
N GLU A 263 -0.88 -45.88 3.15
CA GLU A 263 -1.14 -46.12 4.58
C GLU A 263 -1.62 -47.55 4.84
N GLU A 264 -2.43 -48.08 3.93
CA GLU A 264 -2.96 -49.44 3.96
C GLU A 264 -1.87 -50.50 3.69
N THR A 265 -0.98 -50.23 2.73
CA THR A 265 -0.01 -51.23 2.24
C THR A 265 1.40 -51.06 2.82
N ILE A 266 1.81 -49.84 3.18
CA ILE A 266 3.16 -49.52 3.66
C ILE A 266 3.10 -49.04 5.12
N HIS A 267 3.12 -50.02 6.04
CA HIS A 267 3.12 -49.76 7.48
C HIS A 267 4.34 -48.93 7.95
N VAL A 268 5.49 -49.08 7.29
CA VAL A 268 6.70 -48.32 7.61
C VAL A 268 6.58 -46.90 7.04
N LYS A 269 6.07 -45.97 7.86
CA LYS A 269 5.81 -44.56 7.52
C LYS A 269 6.92 -43.88 6.71
N LYS A 270 8.19 -44.11 7.03
CA LYS A 270 9.34 -43.49 6.32
C LYS A 270 9.47 -43.89 4.84
N ASN A 271 8.85 -45.00 4.43
CA ASN A 271 8.94 -45.57 3.08
C ASN A 271 7.77 -45.15 2.18
N ARG A 272 6.74 -44.49 2.73
CA ARG A 272 5.59 -43.99 1.96
C ARG A 272 6.03 -42.98 0.89
N THR A 273 5.43 -43.05 -0.28
CA THR A 273 5.70 -42.24 -1.48
C THR A 273 5.53 -40.75 -1.22
N ILE A 274 4.57 -40.34 -0.39
CA ILE A 274 4.30 -38.95 -0.01
C ILE A 274 5.57 -38.22 0.49
N LYS A 275 6.45 -38.91 1.22
CA LYS A 275 7.72 -38.34 1.68
C LYS A 275 8.60 -37.96 0.49
N GLN A 276 8.74 -38.85 -0.48
CA GLN A 276 9.54 -38.59 -1.68
C GLN A 276 8.92 -37.48 -2.52
N ARG A 277 7.59 -37.39 -2.61
CA ARG A 277 6.90 -36.30 -3.32
C ARG A 277 7.19 -34.94 -2.71
N LEU A 278 6.99 -34.80 -1.40
CA LEU A 278 7.28 -33.55 -0.68
C LEU A 278 8.75 -33.16 -0.80
N LEU A 279 9.67 -34.14 -0.78
CA LEU A 279 11.10 -33.90 -1.00
C LEU A 279 11.41 -33.41 -2.41
N LYS A 280 10.88 -34.09 -3.45
CA LYS A 280 11.05 -33.70 -4.85
C LYS A 280 10.48 -32.31 -5.10
N TYR A 281 9.29 -32.02 -4.59
CA TYR A 281 8.65 -30.72 -4.71
C TYR A 281 9.43 -29.62 -3.98
N ARG A 282 9.92 -29.89 -2.76
CA ARG A 282 10.79 -28.96 -2.04
C ARG A 282 12.07 -28.66 -2.83
N SER A 283 12.71 -29.68 -3.41
CA SER A 283 13.89 -29.51 -4.26
C SER A 283 13.56 -28.70 -5.51
N TYR A 284 12.42 -28.94 -6.14
CA TYR A 284 11.92 -28.14 -7.27
C TYR A 284 11.76 -26.66 -6.89
N LEU A 285 11.12 -26.35 -5.76
CA LEU A 285 10.96 -24.97 -5.28
C LEU A 285 12.30 -24.28 -4.95
N ILE A 286 13.27 -25.04 -4.45
CA ILE A 286 14.64 -24.54 -4.16
C ILE A 286 15.43 -24.33 -5.46
N ASN A 287 15.33 -25.24 -6.43
CA ASN A 287 16.03 -25.11 -7.70
C ASN A 287 15.46 -23.95 -8.55
N ASN A 288 14.16 -23.68 -8.41
CA ASN A 288 13.50 -22.48 -8.93
C ASN A 288 13.62 -21.25 -8.00
N SER A 289 14.64 -21.21 -7.12
CA SER A 289 14.85 -20.17 -6.08
C SER A 289 15.02 -18.73 -6.58
N LYS A 290 15.24 -18.52 -7.89
CA LYS A 290 15.17 -17.18 -8.49
C LYS A 290 13.78 -16.54 -8.31
N HIS A 291 12.73 -17.35 -8.11
CA HIS A 291 11.34 -16.88 -7.99
C HIS A 291 10.76 -16.98 -6.56
N HIS A 292 11.24 -17.89 -5.70
CA HIS A 292 10.67 -18.10 -4.36
C HIS A 292 11.61 -17.64 -3.25
N SER A 293 11.07 -16.96 -2.23
CA SER A 293 11.84 -16.65 -1.01
C SER A 293 11.82 -17.84 -0.08
N SER A 294 12.76 -17.93 0.86
CA SER A 294 12.79 -19.03 1.84
C SER A 294 11.49 -19.15 2.63
N GLU A 295 10.85 -18.02 2.94
CA GLU A 295 9.54 -18.00 3.61
C GLU A 295 8.41 -18.47 2.68
N THR A 296 8.49 -18.13 1.39
CA THR A 296 7.55 -18.64 0.38
C THR A 296 7.65 -20.16 0.27
N ILE A 297 8.86 -20.72 0.20
CA ILE A 297 9.08 -22.17 0.10
C ILE A 297 8.50 -22.87 1.33
N LYS A 298 8.81 -22.38 2.54
CA LYS A 298 8.22 -22.89 3.78
C LYS A 298 6.69 -22.83 3.74
N GLY A 299 6.14 -21.69 3.33
CA GLY A 299 4.70 -21.49 3.24
C GLY A 299 4.01 -22.34 2.16
N TYR A 300 4.72 -22.76 1.12
CA TYR A 300 4.21 -23.70 0.11
C TYR A 300 4.15 -25.10 0.71
N ILE A 301 5.27 -25.60 1.24
CA ILE A 301 5.34 -26.92 1.86
C ILE A 301 4.33 -27.04 3.01
N ALA A 302 4.22 -26.02 3.88
CA ALA A 302 3.27 -26.04 4.99
C ALA A 302 1.80 -26.13 4.53
N LYS A 303 1.44 -25.51 3.41
CA LYS A 303 0.06 -25.61 2.86
C LYS A 303 -0.21 -26.98 2.29
N VAL A 304 0.74 -27.58 1.56
CA VAL A 304 0.61 -28.96 1.08
C VAL A 304 0.50 -29.93 2.25
N GLN A 305 1.32 -29.75 3.29
CA GLN A 305 1.22 -30.56 4.50
C GLN A 305 -0.13 -30.38 5.21
N THR A 306 -0.62 -29.15 5.32
CA THR A 306 -1.93 -28.88 5.93
C THR A 306 -3.07 -29.50 5.11
N PHE A 307 -2.94 -29.53 3.79
CA PHE A 307 -3.89 -30.20 2.91
C PHE A 307 -3.94 -31.71 3.17
N TYR A 308 -2.81 -32.41 3.18
CA TYR A 308 -2.78 -33.84 3.49
C TYR A 308 -3.28 -34.14 4.91
N ASN A 309 -2.83 -33.37 5.91
CA ASN A 309 -3.27 -33.53 7.30
C ASN A 309 -4.79 -33.29 7.48
N HIS A 310 -5.41 -32.48 6.62
CA HIS A 310 -6.87 -32.26 6.67
C HIS A 310 -7.65 -33.53 6.31
N TYR A 311 -7.11 -34.33 5.39
CA TYR A 311 -7.63 -35.65 5.02
C TYR A 311 -7.06 -36.78 5.88
N GLU A 312 -6.56 -36.44 7.08
CA GLU A 312 -6.03 -37.38 8.08
C GLU A 312 -4.84 -38.24 7.60
N ILE A 313 -4.21 -37.88 6.47
CA ILE A 313 -3.06 -38.59 5.92
C ILE A 313 -1.82 -38.27 6.75
N GLU A 314 -1.16 -39.31 7.29
CA GLU A 314 0.00 -39.12 8.14
C GLU A 314 1.28 -38.82 7.36
N ILE A 315 1.84 -37.62 7.57
CA ILE A 315 3.06 -37.18 6.89
C ILE A 315 4.32 -37.65 7.65
N PRO A 316 5.28 -38.34 6.98
CA PRO A 316 6.56 -38.70 7.57
C PRO A 316 7.44 -37.47 7.86
N ASN A 317 8.34 -37.58 8.85
CA ASN A 317 9.28 -36.49 9.16
C ASN A 317 10.15 -36.14 7.94
N LEU A 318 10.16 -34.85 7.59
CA LEU A 318 10.97 -34.30 6.51
C LEU A 318 12.30 -33.78 7.08
N PRO A 319 13.46 -34.19 6.52
CA PRO A 319 14.76 -33.71 6.98
C PRO A 319 14.87 -32.19 6.83
N ASN A 320 15.53 -31.55 7.79
CA ASN A 320 15.84 -30.12 7.75
C ASN A 320 16.70 -29.79 6.52
N VAL A 321 16.44 -28.63 5.91
CA VAL A 321 17.21 -28.14 4.75
C VAL A 321 17.66 -26.72 5.01
N LYS A 322 18.93 -26.45 4.68
CA LYS A 322 19.47 -25.10 4.62
C LYS A 322 18.85 -24.39 3.41
N LEU A 323 17.89 -23.51 3.67
CA LEU A 323 17.33 -22.65 2.64
C LEU A 323 18.28 -21.48 2.37
N PRO A 324 18.26 -20.88 1.17
CA PRO A 324 19.03 -19.67 0.87
C PRO A 324 18.78 -18.61 1.95
N SER A 325 19.82 -17.89 2.36
CA SER A 325 19.63 -16.82 3.34
C SER A 325 18.74 -15.74 2.74
N ALA A 326 17.61 -15.45 3.38
CA ALA A 326 16.84 -14.27 3.05
C ALA A 326 17.65 -13.02 3.45
N TYR A 327 17.50 -11.94 2.69
CA TYR A 327 18.02 -10.65 3.11
C TYR A 327 17.41 -10.26 4.47
N LYS A 328 18.25 -10.01 5.46
CA LYS A 328 17.83 -9.55 6.78
C LYS A 328 17.86 -8.03 6.78
N SER A 329 16.68 -7.44 6.91
CA SER A 329 16.56 -5.98 6.92
C SER A 329 17.10 -5.41 8.24
N THR A 330 17.90 -4.34 8.14
CA THR A 330 18.49 -3.61 9.26
C THR A 330 17.78 -2.29 9.49
N TYR A 331 18.21 -1.54 10.51
CA TYR A 331 17.70 -0.20 10.78
C TYR A 331 17.97 0.77 9.62
N ASP A 332 19.13 0.64 8.96
CA ASP A 332 19.55 1.52 7.85
C ASP A 332 18.70 1.32 6.57
N ASP A 333 17.91 0.25 6.51
CA ASP A 333 16.92 0.02 5.45
C ASP A 333 15.62 0.79 5.65
N LEU A 334 15.47 1.49 6.78
CA LEU A 334 14.29 2.29 7.08
C LEU A 334 14.46 3.71 6.50
N PRO A 335 13.37 4.35 6.07
CA PRO A 335 13.42 5.71 5.58
C PRO A 335 13.76 6.68 6.71
N THR A 336 14.63 7.62 6.40
CA THR A 336 14.91 8.77 7.27
C THR A 336 13.74 9.74 7.27
N LYS A 337 13.67 10.62 8.29
CA LYS A 337 12.68 11.72 8.34
C LYS A 337 12.69 12.56 7.06
N GLU A 338 13.88 12.82 6.51
CA GLU A 338 14.02 13.61 5.28
C GLU A 338 13.47 12.87 4.04
N GLN A 339 13.69 11.56 3.94
CA GLN A 339 13.08 10.76 2.86
C GLN A 339 11.55 10.71 3.00
N LEU A 340 11.02 10.61 4.22
CA LEU A 340 9.58 10.67 4.46
C LEU A 340 9.00 12.05 4.11
N ARG A 341 9.74 13.13 4.40
CA ARG A 341 9.38 14.50 4.00
C ARG A 341 9.32 14.62 2.47
N GLN A 342 10.34 14.14 1.76
CA GLN A 342 10.36 14.11 0.30
C GLN A 342 9.20 13.30 -0.29
N ALA A 343 8.86 12.15 0.32
CA ALA A 343 7.68 11.39 -0.07
C ALA A 343 6.38 12.20 0.13
N CYS A 344 6.24 12.89 1.25
CA CYS A 344 5.08 13.74 1.55
C CYS A 344 4.97 14.92 0.59
N ASP A 345 6.08 15.50 0.15
CA ASP A 345 6.10 16.64 -0.78
C ASP A 345 5.72 16.24 -2.22
N LEU A 346 5.93 14.97 -2.57
CA LEU A 346 5.53 14.39 -3.86
C LEU A 346 4.09 13.85 -3.84
N ALA A 347 3.60 13.45 -2.67
CA ALA A 347 2.28 12.90 -2.49
C ALA A 347 1.17 13.95 -2.67
N ASP A 348 0.01 13.52 -3.17
CA ASP A 348 -1.21 14.32 -3.04
C ASP A 348 -1.61 14.46 -1.57
N GLN A 349 -2.45 15.45 -1.24
CA GLN A 349 -2.80 15.79 0.14
C GLN A 349 -3.38 14.59 0.91
N GLU A 350 -4.20 13.76 0.25
CA GLU A 350 -4.80 12.57 0.85
C GLU A 350 -3.76 11.49 1.16
N PHE A 351 -2.83 11.24 0.23
CA PHE A 351 -1.79 10.24 0.41
C PHE A 351 -0.71 10.73 1.38
N LYS A 352 -0.44 12.04 1.43
CA LYS A 352 0.39 12.66 2.47
C LYS A 352 -0.21 12.42 3.86
N ALA A 353 -1.51 12.65 4.03
CA ALA A 353 -2.20 12.35 5.29
C ALA A 353 -2.07 10.86 5.66
N LEU A 354 -2.19 9.95 4.69
CA LEU A 354 -2.00 8.51 4.90
C LEU A 354 -0.56 8.17 5.33
N ILE A 355 0.45 8.73 4.68
CA ILE A 355 1.87 8.51 5.03
C ILE A 355 2.13 8.96 6.47
N LEU A 356 1.76 10.22 6.80
CA LEU A 356 1.92 10.80 8.14
C LEU A 356 1.20 9.97 9.21
N PHE A 357 -0.02 9.52 8.91
CA PHE A 357 -0.78 8.66 9.79
C PHE A 357 -0.07 7.34 10.05
N MET A 358 0.36 6.63 9.00
CA MET A 358 1.01 5.33 9.13
C MET A 358 2.37 5.43 9.83
N SER A 359 3.15 6.49 9.57
CA SER A 359 4.47 6.69 10.18
C SER A 359 4.39 7.10 11.65
N SER A 360 3.29 7.72 12.09
CA SER A 360 3.11 8.17 13.47
C SER A 360 2.27 7.24 14.34
N SER A 361 1.47 6.34 13.77
CA SER A 361 0.59 5.41 14.53
C SER A 361 1.05 3.95 14.55
N GLY A 362 1.94 3.55 13.64
CA GLY A 362 2.34 2.14 13.54
C GLY A 362 1.21 1.20 13.07
N THR A 363 0.09 1.74 12.58
CA THR A 363 -0.99 0.89 12.06
C THR A 363 -0.55 0.19 10.79
N ALA A 364 -1.06 -1.03 10.59
CA ALA A 364 -0.84 -1.74 9.34
C ALA A 364 -1.83 -1.26 8.28
N ARG A 365 -1.45 -1.41 7.01
CA ARG A 365 -2.20 -0.88 5.86
C ARG A 365 -3.67 -1.29 5.87
N ALA A 366 -3.98 -2.53 6.23
CA ALA A 366 -5.34 -3.04 6.20
C ALA A 366 -6.24 -2.29 7.21
N GLU A 367 -5.73 -2.07 8.42
CA GLU A 367 -6.41 -1.31 9.47
C GLU A 367 -6.53 0.17 9.10
N THR A 368 -5.44 0.77 8.59
CA THR A 368 -5.45 2.17 8.13
C THR A 368 -6.54 2.42 7.09
N LEU A 369 -6.68 1.51 6.11
CA LEU A 369 -7.67 1.66 5.04
C LEU A 369 -9.08 1.22 5.45
N SER A 370 -9.27 0.68 6.65
CA SER A 370 -10.58 0.34 7.21
C SER A 370 -11.14 1.41 8.15
N LEU A 371 -10.33 2.40 8.54
CA LEU A 371 -10.73 3.51 9.39
C LEU A 371 -11.83 4.34 8.73
N THR A 372 -12.83 4.73 9.51
CA THR A 372 -13.89 5.64 9.07
C THR A 372 -13.68 7.06 9.58
N VAL A 373 -14.38 8.02 8.99
CA VAL A 373 -14.47 9.41 9.49
C VAL A 373 -15.02 9.42 10.91
N GLY A 374 -16.01 8.58 11.21
CA GLY A 374 -16.60 8.45 12.54
C GLY A 374 -15.61 7.98 13.59
N ASP A 375 -14.72 7.04 13.25
CA ASP A 375 -13.65 6.59 14.16
C ASP A 375 -12.70 7.74 14.50
N PHE A 376 -12.33 8.54 13.50
CA PHE A 376 -11.44 9.70 13.69
C PHE A 376 -12.08 10.79 14.55
N ILE A 377 -13.31 11.21 14.21
CA ILE A 377 -14.04 12.23 15.00
C ILE A 377 -14.27 11.76 16.43
N LYS A 378 -14.62 10.48 16.63
CA LYS A 378 -14.72 9.87 17.96
C LYS A 378 -13.39 9.88 18.70
N GLY A 379 -12.27 9.64 18.01
CA GLY A 379 -10.94 9.71 18.60
C GLY A 379 -10.52 11.13 19.01
N CYS A 380 -11.10 12.16 18.40
CA CYS A 380 -10.83 13.57 18.70
C CYS A 380 -11.70 14.17 19.82
N LYS A 381 -12.50 13.37 20.54
CA LYS A 381 -13.45 13.87 21.56
C LYS A 381 -12.82 14.67 22.70
N ASP A 382 -11.54 14.46 22.99
CA ASP A 382 -10.82 15.25 24.00
C ASP A 382 -10.56 16.71 23.54
N TYR A 383 -10.76 16.99 22.24
CA TYR A 383 -10.39 18.24 21.59
C TYR A 383 -11.58 19.00 21.01
N THR A 384 -12.75 18.36 20.89
CA THR A 384 -13.99 18.96 20.36
C THR A 384 -15.21 18.41 21.10
N THR A 385 -16.18 19.29 21.37
CA THR A 385 -17.48 18.91 21.93
C THR A 385 -18.59 18.89 20.86
N LYS A 386 -18.25 19.23 19.61
CA LYS A 386 -19.21 19.36 18.52
C LYS A 386 -19.69 17.99 18.05
N THR A 387 -20.99 17.89 17.82
CA THR A 387 -21.65 16.67 17.32
C THR A 387 -21.75 16.66 15.80
N ASP A 388 -21.85 17.83 15.17
CA ASP A 388 -21.82 17.96 13.71
C ASP A 388 -20.39 17.79 13.18
N ILE A 389 -20.26 17.04 12.08
CA ILE A 389 -18.95 16.70 11.49
C ILE A 389 -18.24 17.97 11.00
N HIS A 390 -18.94 18.87 10.33
CA HIS A 390 -18.34 20.06 9.76
C HIS A 390 -17.93 21.05 10.86
N GLU A 391 -18.78 21.24 11.88
CA GLU A 391 -18.42 22.07 13.04
C GLU A 391 -17.22 21.49 13.80
N ALA A 392 -17.20 20.18 14.06
CA ALA A 392 -16.08 19.51 14.71
C ALA A 392 -14.78 19.69 13.91
N LEU A 393 -14.82 19.49 12.59
CA LEU A 393 -13.65 19.67 11.74
C LEU A 393 -13.17 21.12 11.72
N GLN A 394 -14.07 22.11 11.68
CA GLN A 394 -13.68 23.52 11.74
C GLN A 394 -13.05 23.89 13.08
N GLU A 395 -13.57 23.40 14.21
CA GLU A 395 -12.96 23.62 15.53
C GLU A 395 -11.56 22.99 15.60
N LEU A 396 -11.44 21.72 15.18
CA LEU A 396 -10.18 20.99 15.20
C LEU A 396 -9.13 21.58 14.24
N ARG A 397 -9.55 22.25 13.16
CA ARG A 397 -8.66 22.86 12.16
C ARG A 397 -7.68 23.87 12.76
N TYR A 398 -8.11 24.61 13.77
CA TYR A 398 -7.31 25.68 14.39
C TYR A 398 -6.47 25.18 15.56
N ARG A 399 -6.38 23.86 15.76
CA ARG A 399 -5.58 23.22 16.80
C ARG A 399 -4.33 22.57 16.23
N ASP A 400 -3.21 22.76 16.94
CA ASP A 400 -1.92 22.14 16.60
C ASP A 400 -1.54 20.99 17.54
N ASP A 401 -2.42 20.62 18.48
CA ASP A 401 -2.19 19.66 19.57
C ASP A 401 -3.07 18.40 19.50
N VAL A 402 -3.81 18.20 18.41
CA VAL A 402 -4.79 17.11 18.27
C VAL A 402 -4.09 15.75 18.14
N VAL A 403 -4.17 14.92 19.18
CA VAL A 403 -3.69 13.53 19.22
C VAL A 403 -4.89 12.58 19.45
N PRO A 404 -5.51 12.06 18.38
CA PRO A 404 -6.71 11.24 18.47
C PRO A 404 -6.45 9.90 19.15
N THR A 405 -7.40 9.43 19.96
CA THR A 405 -7.39 8.08 20.55
C THR A 405 -8.20 7.13 19.68
N LEU A 406 -7.53 6.27 18.94
CA LEU A 406 -8.17 5.37 17.97
C LEU A 406 -8.25 3.95 18.54
N TYR A 407 -9.45 3.39 18.54
CA TYR A 407 -9.69 2.01 18.95
C TYR A 407 -9.90 1.14 17.71
N LEU A 408 -8.94 0.27 17.42
CA LEU A 408 -8.87 -0.48 16.17
C LEU A 408 -8.92 -1.99 16.42
N ARG A 409 -9.35 -2.72 15.39
CA ARG A 409 -9.31 -4.17 15.34
C ARG A 409 -8.28 -4.63 14.32
N ARG A 410 -7.25 -5.35 14.78
CA ARG A 410 -6.22 -5.94 13.93
C ARG A 410 -6.85 -7.05 13.08
N ILE A 411 -7.00 -6.82 11.79
CA ILE A 411 -7.70 -7.74 10.86
C ILE A 411 -7.03 -9.12 10.82
N LYS A 412 -5.69 -9.17 10.97
CA LYS A 412 -4.93 -10.43 10.91
C LYS A 412 -5.18 -11.35 12.12
N THR A 413 -5.37 -10.79 13.30
CA THR A 413 -5.40 -11.55 14.57
C THR A 413 -6.69 -11.33 15.36
N ASP A 414 -7.62 -10.54 14.83
CA ASP A 414 -8.86 -10.09 15.47
C ASP A 414 -8.67 -9.41 16.85
N LYS A 415 -7.44 -8.95 17.13
CA LYS A 415 -7.10 -8.27 18.39
C LYS A 415 -7.54 -6.81 18.35
N TYR A 416 -8.24 -6.36 19.40
CA TYR A 416 -8.52 -4.95 19.60
C TYR A 416 -7.37 -4.24 20.32
N TYR A 417 -7.07 -3.02 19.91
CA TYR A 417 -6.00 -2.23 20.49
C TYR A 417 -6.25 -0.73 20.35
N HIS A 418 -5.57 0.06 21.18
CA HIS A 418 -5.57 1.51 21.08
C HIS A 418 -4.29 1.99 20.40
N THR A 419 -4.42 3.00 19.55
CA THR A 419 -3.30 3.70 18.92
C THR A 419 -3.62 5.19 18.78
N PHE A 420 -2.62 5.96 18.37
CA PHE A 420 -2.67 7.41 18.27
C PHE A 420 -1.96 7.86 16.99
N CYS A 421 -2.23 9.08 16.52
CA CYS A 421 -1.43 9.70 15.47
C CYS A 421 -0.98 11.10 15.88
N SER A 422 0.11 11.57 15.27
CA SER A 422 0.74 12.83 15.61
C SER A 422 -0.15 14.02 15.20
N PRO A 423 0.02 15.21 15.81
CA PRO A 423 -0.76 16.39 15.44
C PRO A 423 -0.59 16.80 13.98
N GLU A 424 0.59 16.61 13.38
CA GLU A 424 0.82 16.84 11.94
C GLU A 424 -0.04 15.92 11.05
N ALA A 425 -0.25 14.67 11.48
CA ALA A 425 -1.11 13.72 10.77
C ALA A 425 -2.57 14.16 10.92
N SER A 426 -3.00 14.49 12.14
CA SER A 426 -4.35 14.98 12.44
C SER A 426 -4.69 16.22 11.61
N LYS A 427 -3.79 17.22 11.59
CA LYS A 427 -3.96 18.46 10.81
C LYS A 427 -4.12 18.16 9.32
N CYS A 428 -3.28 17.27 8.78
CA CYS A 428 -3.36 16.87 7.38
C CYS A 428 -4.69 16.15 7.07
N ILE A 429 -5.12 15.25 7.96
CA ILE A 429 -6.40 14.54 7.85
C ILE A 429 -7.58 15.53 7.89
N ILE A 430 -7.60 16.45 8.85
CA ILE A 430 -8.65 17.46 8.99
C ILE A 430 -8.75 18.32 7.73
N GLU A 431 -7.62 18.80 7.21
CA GLU A 431 -7.59 19.56 5.96
C GLU A 431 -8.11 18.73 4.77
N VAL A 432 -7.75 17.45 4.65
CA VAL A 432 -8.31 16.57 3.61
C VAL A 432 -9.83 16.45 3.75
N LEU A 433 -10.32 16.22 4.98
CA LEU A 433 -11.74 16.06 5.24
C LEU A 433 -12.50 17.35 4.92
N ILE A 434 -12.08 18.52 5.38
CA ILE A 434 -12.76 19.79 5.09
C ILE A 434 -12.97 20.03 3.58
N HIS A 435 -12.04 19.57 2.74
CA HIS A 435 -12.13 19.72 1.29
C HIS A 435 -12.96 18.62 0.60
N ARG A 436 -13.34 17.54 1.29
CA ARG A 436 -14.25 16.52 0.75
C ARG A 436 -15.69 17.03 0.79
N ARG A 437 -16.43 16.83 -0.32
CA ARG A 437 -17.85 17.18 -0.42
C ARG A 437 -18.70 16.08 0.19
N ASN A 438 -19.75 16.45 0.94
CA ASN A 438 -20.79 15.55 1.46
C ASN A 438 -20.25 14.37 2.30
N ILE A 439 -19.42 14.66 3.31
CA ILE A 439 -18.83 13.63 4.17
C ILE A 439 -19.86 13.08 5.16
N GLN A 440 -19.82 11.77 5.37
CA GLN A 440 -20.60 11.06 6.39
C GLN A 440 -19.69 10.30 7.36
N LEU A 441 -20.19 10.00 8.56
CA LEU A 441 -19.42 9.27 9.59
C LEU A 441 -18.97 7.88 9.11
N GLY A 442 -19.76 7.21 8.27
CA GLY A 442 -19.44 5.87 7.74
C GLY A 442 -18.43 5.87 6.59
N ASP A 443 -18.05 7.04 6.08
CA ASP A 443 -17.11 7.14 4.96
C ASP A 443 -15.71 6.71 5.38
N SER A 444 -14.94 6.15 4.44
CA SER A 444 -13.53 5.84 4.67
C SER A 444 -12.73 7.10 5.00
N LEU A 445 -11.92 7.05 6.06
CA LEU A 445 -11.03 8.13 6.45
C LEU A 445 -10.04 8.46 5.33
N PHE A 446 -9.52 7.44 4.65
CA PHE A 446 -8.68 7.59 3.45
C PHE A 446 -9.40 6.96 2.25
N ASN A 447 -9.79 7.76 1.25
CA ASN A 447 -10.54 7.26 0.09
C ASN A 447 -9.61 6.59 -0.95
N ILE A 448 -8.86 5.59 -0.50
CA ILE A 448 -7.81 4.92 -1.26
C ILE A 448 -7.97 3.41 -1.12
N THR A 449 -8.08 2.71 -2.25
CA THR A 449 -8.14 1.24 -2.24
C THR A 449 -6.78 0.62 -1.91
N PRO A 450 -6.72 -0.63 -1.41
CA PRO A 450 -5.45 -1.31 -1.15
C PRO A 450 -4.53 -1.36 -2.38
N GLY A 451 -5.08 -1.64 -3.57
CA GLY A 451 -4.31 -1.63 -4.82
C GLY A 451 -3.78 -0.24 -5.17
N ALA A 452 -4.60 0.80 -5.03
CA ALA A 452 -4.20 2.18 -5.31
C ALA A 452 -3.11 2.66 -4.35
N SER A 453 -3.22 2.38 -3.05
CA SER A 453 -2.20 2.76 -2.06
C SER A 453 -0.83 2.14 -2.39
N GLU A 454 -0.81 0.86 -2.79
CA GLU A 454 0.41 0.16 -3.18
C GLU A 454 1.04 0.81 -4.42
N VAL A 455 0.25 1.10 -5.45
CA VAL A 455 0.73 1.79 -6.66
C VAL A 455 1.29 3.18 -6.33
N ARG A 456 0.65 3.94 -5.44
CA ARG A 456 1.13 5.26 -5.02
C ARG A 456 2.48 5.17 -4.28
N PHE A 457 2.66 4.22 -3.35
CA PHE A 457 3.97 3.95 -2.72
C PHE A 457 5.04 3.62 -3.76
N GLN A 458 4.73 2.71 -4.70
CA GLN A 458 5.66 2.30 -5.74
C GLN A 458 6.07 3.47 -6.65
N LYS A 459 5.10 4.31 -7.03
CA LYS A 459 5.34 5.50 -7.84
C LYS A 459 6.31 6.46 -7.17
N ILE A 460 6.09 6.78 -5.89
CA ILE A 460 7.00 7.65 -5.12
C ILE A 460 8.40 7.02 -5.05
N ASN A 461 8.51 5.73 -4.73
CA ASN A 461 9.79 5.03 -4.67
C ASN A 461 10.57 5.13 -6.00
N ASP A 462 9.87 4.90 -7.11
CA ASP A 462 10.48 4.84 -8.44
C ASP A 462 10.82 6.24 -8.96
N GLU A 463 9.99 7.25 -8.69
CA GLU A 463 10.28 8.67 -8.99
C GLU A 463 11.48 9.20 -8.21
N MET A 464 11.61 8.81 -6.93
CA MET A 464 12.75 9.17 -6.08
C MET A 464 13.98 8.28 -6.31
N ARG A 465 13.85 7.24 -7.15
CA ARG A 465 14.91 6.26 -7.48
C ARG A 465 15.54 5.60 -6.24
N TRP A 466 14.76 5.38 -5.18
CA TRP A 466 15.26 4.76 -3.95
C TRP A 466 15.56 3.26 -4.05
N GLY A 467 15.23 2.63 -5.18
CA GLY A 467 15.61 1.25 -5.45
C GLY A 467 14.88 0.23 -4.56
N LYS A 468 15.62 -0.80 -4.13
CA LYS A 468 15.08 -1.99 -3.44
C LYS A 468 15.94 -2.36 -2.24
N VAL A 469 15.27 -2.92 -1.23
CA VAL A 469 15.86 -3.59 -0.07
C VAL A 469 15.51 -5.07 -0.18
N GLY A 470 16.53 -5.90 -0.41
CA GLY A 470 16.34 -7.29 -0.82
C GLY A 470 15.49 -7.39 -2.08
N ARG A 471 14.34 -8.07 -2.00
CA ARG A 471 13.42 -8.25 -3.14
C ARG A 471 12.33 -7.18 -3.24
N PHE A 472 12.18 -6.33 -2.23
CA PHE A 472 11.09 -5.36 -2.12
C PHE A 472 11.58 -3.95 -2.43
N ARG A 473 10.72 -3.09 -2.96
CA ARG A 473 11.02 -1.66 -3.04
C ARG A 473 11.28 -1.09 -1.66
N PHE A 474 12.22 -0.14 -1.59
CA PHE A 474 12.60 0.53 -0.34
C PHE A 474 11.38 1.14 0.34
N PHE A 475 10.63 1.97 -0.38
CA PHE A 475 9.46 2.67 0.14
C PHE A 475 8.16 1.92 -0.15
N ARG A 476 7.51 1.46 0.92
CA ARG A 476 6.25 0.70 0.90
C ARG A 476 5.49 0.86 2.22
N SER A 477 4.18 0.60 2.19
CA SER A 477 3.29 0.74 3.36
C SER A 477 3.82 0.06 4.64
N HIS A 478 4.33 -1.18 4.54
CA HIS A 478 4.84 -1.92 5.70
C HIS A 478 6.08 -1.27 6.35
N VAL A 479 6.85 -0.49 5.59
CA VAL A 479 8.05 0.19 6.09
C VAL A 479 7.69 1.36 6.99
N MET A 480 6.52 2.01 6.80
CA MET A 480 6.07 3.09 7.70
C MET A 480 5.84 2.57 9.13
N ARG A 481 5.25 1.38 9.24
CA ARG A 481 5.05 0.69 10.51
C ARG A 481 6.39 0.32 11.17
N LYS A 482 7.37 -0.14 10.39
CA LYS A 482 8.72 -0.41 10.92
C LYS A 482 9.43 0.86 11.37
N TYR A 483 9.34 1.93 10.57
CA TYR A 483 9.86 3.25 10.93
C TYR A 483 9.29 3.69 12.28
N TYR A 484 7.98 3.62 12.48
CA TYR A 484 7.33 3.91 13.76
C TYR A 484 7.93 3.08 14.91
N ALA A 485 7.89 1.75 14.80
CA ALA A 485 8.36 0.85 15.85
C ALA A 485 9.83 1.06 16.22
N SER A 486 10.67 1.36 15.24
CA SER A 486 12.11 1.55 15.43
C SER A 486 12.49 2.94 15.93
N ASN A 487 11.66 3.96 15.71
CA ASN A 487 12.00 5.35 16.02
C ASN A 487 11.24 5.93 17.21
N ILE A 488 10.06 5.42 17.59
CA ILE A 488 9.26 6.02 18.68
C ILE A 488 10.02 6.08 20.01
N GLY A 489 10.93 5.15 20.27
CA GLY A 489 11.76 5.16 21.49
C GLY A 489 11.05 4.58 22.73
N LEU A 490 9.94 3.87 22.52
CA LEU A 490 9.22 3.17 23.58
C LEU A 490 9.71 1.71 23.72
N PRO A 491 9.57 1.10 24.91
CA PRO A 491 9.86 -0.31 25.10
C PRO A 491 9.08 -1.23 24.14
N PRO A 492 9.66 -2.35 23.65
CA PRO A 492 9.02 -3.21 22.65
C PRO A 492 7.64 -3.70 23.02
N ASN A 493 7.39 -4.01 24.30
CA ASN A 493 6.09 -4.47 24.79
C ASN A 493 5.00 -3.40 24.68
N ILE A 494 5.36 -2.12 24.76
CA ILE A 494 4.45 -0.98 24.59
C ILE A 494 4.22 -0.72 23.10
N VAL A 495 5.28 -0.78 22.29
CA VAL A 495 5.17 -0.71 20.82
C VAL A 495 4.25 -1.80 20.29
N ASP A 496 4.38 -3.03 20.79
CA ASP A 496 3.52 -4.15 20.41
C ASP A 496 2.05 -3.90 20.79
N ASP A 497 1.78 -3.30 21.95
CA ASP A 497 0.43 -2.93 22.37
C ASP A 497 -0.16 -1.84 21.46
N LEU A 498 0.60 -0.79 21.15
CA LEU A 498 0.20 0.33 20.26
C LEU A 498 0.00 -0.10 18.81
N GLU A 499 0.67 -1.18 18.38
CA GLU A 499 0.56 -1.74 17.05
C GLU A 499 -0.46 -2.88 16.93
N GLY A 500 -1.06 -3.31 18.05
CA GLY A 500 -1.95 -4.47 18.10
C GLY A 500 -1.27 -5.78 17.77
N ARG A 501 0.02 -5.92 18.07
CA ARG A 501 0.75 -7.19 18.00
C ARG A 501 0.40 -8.01 19.23
N SER A 502 0.18 -9.30 19.02
CA SER A 502 -0.28 -10.17 20.11
C SER A 502 0.88 -10.60 21.00
N LYS A 503 0.61 -10.62 22.31
CA LYS A 503 1.37 -11.43 23.26
C LYS A 503 0.67 -12.81 23.32
N SER A 504 1.20 -13.78 24.08
CA SER A 504 0.52 -15.09 24.20
C SER A 504 -0.95 -14.90 24.61
N MET A 505 -1.87 -15.76 24.16
CA MET A 505 -3.30 -15.66 24.49
C MET A 505 -3.57 -15.54 26.00
N VAL A 506 -2.71 -16.17 26.80
CA VAL A 506 -2.76 -16.11 28.27
C VAL A 506 -2.49 -14.69 28.78
N HIS A 507 -1.51 -13.98 28.22
CA HIS A 507 -1.12 -12.64 28.67
C HIS A 507 -2.22 -11.59 28.42
N GLU A 508 -2.94 -11.71 27.29
CA GLU A 508 -3.98 -10.74 26.88
C GLU A 508 -5.26 -10.84 27.72
N ALA A 509 -5.54 -12.01 28.30
CA ALA A 509 -6.69 -12.19 29.17
C ALA A 509 -6.54 -11.44 30.52
N TYR A 510 -5.31 -11.38 31.04
CA TYR A 510 -5.04 -10.82 32.37
C TYR A 510 -4.53 -9.38 32.35
N ILE A 511 -3.86 -8.94 31.27
CA ILE A 511 -3.25 -7.61 31.19
C ILE A 511 -3.96 -6.80 30.10
N LYS A 512 -4.74 -5.82 30.55
CA LYS A 512 -5.37 -4.81 29.69
C LYS A 512 -4.58 -3.51 29.78
N SER A 513 -4.14 -3.00 28.65
CA SER A 513 -3.45 -1.71 28.58
C SER A 513 -4.43 -0.57 28.83
N ASN A 514 -4.07 0.37 29.70
CA ASN A 514 -4.88 1.57 29.96
C ASN A 514 -4.62 2.59 28.82
N PRO A 515 -5.66 2.97 28.04
CA PRO A 515 -5.49 3.87 26.89
C PRO A 515 -4.94 5.25 27.28
N GLU A 516 -5.30 5.79 28.44
CA GLU A 516 -4.81 7.10 28.90
C GLU A 516 -3.30 7.07 29.18
N LYS A 517 -2.83 6.00 29.85
CA LYS A 517 -1.41 5.81 30.10
C LYS A 517 -0.63 5.61 28.79
N LEU A 518 -1.19 4.83 27.86
CA LEU A 518 -0.60 4.65 26.53
C LEU A 518 -0.53 5.98 25.76
N LYS A 519 -1.56 6.82 25.85
CA LYS A 519 -1.62 8.13 25.20
C LYS A 519 -0.56 9.07 25.77
N GLN A 520 -0.41 9.10 27.09
CA GLN A 520 0.63 9.89 27.75
C GLN A 520 2.03 9.47 27.29
N MET A 521 2.33 8.17 27.34
CA MET A 521 3.62 7.65 26.89
C MET A 521 3.87 7.97 25.41
N TYR A 522 2.83 7.89 24.57
CA TYR A 522 2.91 8.25 23.17
C TYR A 522 3.25 9.73 22.98
N ILE A 523 2.53 10.64 23.65
CA ILE A 523 2.73 12.09 23.54
C ILE A 523 4.15 12.49 23.96
N GLU A 524 4.70 11.88 25.02
CA GLU A 524 6.07 12.12 25.49
C GLU A 524 7.14 11.76 24.44
N HIS A 525 6.82 10.85 23.51
CA HIS A 525 7.79 10.24 22.58
C HIS A 525 7.50 10.52 21.09
N MET A 526 6.31 11.03 20.75
CA MET A 526 5.86 11.15 19.36
C MET A 526 6.76 12.05 18.48
N ASN A 527 7.48 13.00 19.08
CA ASN A 527 8.45 13.85 18.38
C ASN A 527 9.53 13.03 17.64
N ASN A 528 9.84 11.82 18.12
CA ASN A 528 10.81 10.95 17.48
C ASN A 528 10.32 10.42 16.12
N VAL A 529 9.01 10.26 15.93
CA VAL A 529 8.40 9.77 14.69
C VAL A 529 7.80 10.87 13.81
N MET A 530 7.61 12.08 14.35
CA MET A 530 7.14 13.23 13.58
C MET A 530 8.12 13.62 12.45
N ILE A 531 7.57 13.97 11.30
CA ILE A 531 8.30 14.31 10.06
C ILE A 531 8.63 15.81 9.99
N TYR A 532 7.69 16.65 10.43
CA TYR A 532 7.83 18.10 10.49
C TYR A 532 8.07 18.50 11.96
N ASN A 533 9.24 19.05 12.26
CA ASN A 533 9.72 19.34 13.62
C ASN A 533 9.11 20.60 14.26
N GLU A 534 7.89 21.00 13.88
CA GLU A 534 7.20 22.08 14.58
C GLU A 534 6.53 21.51 15.83
N VAL A 535 7.23 21.63 16.96
CA VAL A 535 6.74 21.30 18.29
C VAL A 535 5.43 22.08 18.52
N PRO A 536 4.30 21.42 18.82
CA PRO A 536 3.10 22.12 19.25
C PRO A 536 3.45 22.95 20.49
N LYS A 537 3.13 24.25 20.48
CA LYS A 537 3.28 25.07 21.68
C LYS A 537 2.51 24.37 22.82
N PRO A 538 3.15 24.07 23.96
CA PRO A 538 2.47 23.39 25.05
C PRO A 538 1.29 24.24 25.51
N TYR A 539 0.10 23.66 25.42
CA TYR A 539 -1.10 24.25 26.01
C TYR A 539 -0.96 24.18 27.54
N THR A 540 -1.01 25.34 28.18
CA THR A 540 -1.16 25.43 29.64
C THR A 540 -2.59 25.01 29.96
N SER A 541 -2.74 23.88 30.67
CA SER A 541 -4.06 23.45 31.14
C SER A 541 -4.69 24.60 31.92
N CYS A 542 -5.88 25.04 31.50
CA CYS A 542 -6.77 25.78 32.39
C CYS A 542 -7.00 24.91 33.63
N HIS A 543 -6.38 25.32 34.75
CA HIS A 543 -6.65 24.76 36.05
C HIS A 543 -8.15 24.86 36.32
N VAL A 544 -8.82 23.71 36.42
CA VAL A 544 -10.02 23.62 37.24
C VAL A 544 -9.52 23.72 38.67
N GLU A 545 -9.60 24.91 39.26
CA GLU A 545 -9.49 25.05 40.71
C GLU A 545 -10.61 24.22 41.34
N GLN A 546 -10.26 23.09 41.93
CA GLN A 546 -11.13 22.45 42.89
C GLN A 546 -11.03 23.24 44.21
N PRO A 547 -12.16 23.55 44.87
CA PRO A 547 -12.13 24.24 46.15
C PRO A 547 -11.43 23.36 47.18
N VAL A 548 -10.33 23.87 47.72
CA VAL A 548 -9.55 23.27 48.80
C VAL A 548 -10.41 23.23 50.07
N VAL A 549 -10.95 22.06 50.41
CA VAL A 549 -11.41 21.77 51.77
C VAL A 549 -10.17 21.52 52.62
N THR A 550 -9.80 22.50 53.43
CA THR A 550 -8.70 22.38 54.40
C THR A 550 -9.17 21.57 55.60
N ASN A 551 -8.76 20.31 55.68
CA ASN A 551 -8.69 19.60 56.97
C ASN A 551 -7.22 19.48 57.38
N LYS A 552 -6.83 20.38 58.28
CA LYS A 552 -5.58 20.30 59.03
C LYS A 552 -5.67 19.12 60.00
N SER A 553 -4.80 18.14 59.85
CA SER A 553 -4.31 17.36 60.99
C SER A 553 -2.96 16.73 60.68
N SER A 554 -1.90 17.29 61.27
CA SER A 554 -0.73 16.51 61.64
C SER A 554 0.05 17.26 62.70
N ALA A 555 -0.03 16.77 63.94
CA ALA A 555 1.08 16.83 64.87
C ALA A 555 0.99 15.66 65.86
N ASN A 556 2.11 14.92 65.90
CA ASN A 556 2.66 14.17 67.03
C ASN A 556 2.27 12.70 67.21
N ASN A 557 3.27 11.87 66.84
CA ASN A 557 3.98 10.88 67.67
C ASN A 557 3.18 10.07 68.70
N VAL A 558 3.39 8.75 68.69
CA VAL A 558 4.01 7.95 69.78
C VAL A 558 3.63 6.44 69.67
N THR A 559 4.67 5.62 69.51
CA THR A 559 4.93 4.22 69.95
C THR A 559 3.92 3.06 69.77
N CYS A 560 4.54 1.93 69.42
CA CYS A 560 4.04 0.55 69.34
C CYS A 560 3.39 -0.01 70.61
N THR A 561 2.39 -0.89 70.46
CA THR A 561 2.33 -2.28 71.01
C THR A 561 1.09 -3.04 70.50
N PRO A 562 1.10 -4.40 70.51
CA PRO A 562 0.13 -5.23 69.80
C PRO A 562 -1.01 -5.73 70.69
N GLY A 563 -2.23 -5.89 70.14
CA GLY A 563 -3.36 -6.44 70.87
C GLY A 563 -4.45 -6.99 69.95
N ASN A 564 -4.73 -8.28 70.13
CA ASN A 564 -5.83 -9.05 69.55
C ASN A 564 -7.20 -8.35 69.62
N VAL A 565 -8.08 -8.61 68.65
CA VAL A 565 -9.43 -9.21 68.84
C VAL A 565 -10.08 -9.42 67.46
N LYS A 566 -10.71 -10.59 67.29
CA LYS A 566 -11.42 -11.10 66.11
C LYS A 566 -12.94 -10.75 66.20
N PRO A 567 -13.77 -11.13 65.21
CA PRO A 567 -14.67 -10.26 64.45
C PRO A 567 -16.12 -10.20 64.99
N GLN A 568 -16.94 -9.27 64.48
CA GLN A 568 -18.40 -9.41 64.53
C GLN A 568 -19.07 -9.00 63.21
N ARG A 569 -19.88 -9.94 62.71
CA ARG A 569 -20.87 -9.81 61.65
C ARG A 569 -22.10 -9.11 62.22
N GLU A 570 -22.71 -8.22 61.46
CA GLU A 570 -24.18 -8.08 61.43
C GLU A 570 -24.62 -7.91 59.97
N GLY A 571 -25.54 -8.77 59.55
CA GLY A 571 -26.23 -8.68 58.26
C GLY A 571 -27.45 -7.75 58.36
N ILE A 572 -28.02 -7.34 57.24
CA ILE A 572 -29.30 -7.81 56.67
C ILE A 572 -29.90 -6.50 56.05
N ARG A 573 -30.54 -6.36 54.86
CA ARG A 573 -31.49 -7.16 54.08
C ARG A 573 -31.54 -6.63 52.63
N ASP A 574 -31.92 -7.52 51.71
CA ASP A 574 -32.29 -7.32 50.30
C ASP A 574 -33.42 -6.31 50.05
N THR A 575 -33.39 -5.68 48.86
CA THR A 575 -34.44 -5.51 47.81
C THR A 575 -33.99 -4.34 46.92
N ASP A 576 -33.62 -4.48 45.63
CA ASP A 576 -34.49 -4.89 44.53
C ASP A 576 -33.70 -5.50 43.35
N ARG A 577 -34.25 -6.58 42.80
CA ARG A 577 -33.90 -7.20 41.52
C ARG A 577 -34.76 -6.61 40.39
N ILE A 578 -34.30 -6.88 39.15
CA ILE A 578 -35.02 -7.02 37.84
C ILE A 578 -34.55 -5.93 36.85
N LYS A 579 -34.01 -6.21 35.65
CA LYS A 579 -33.86 -7.45 34.86
C LYS A 579 -32.68 -7.29 33.89
N ILE A 580 -31.83 -8.31 33.85
CA ILE A 580 -30.86 -8.58 32.78
C ILE A 580 -31.57 -9.49 31.77
N THR A 581 -31.45 -9.21 30.48
CA THR A 581 -31.73 -10.19 29.41
C THR A 581 -30.39 -10.58 28.79
N MET A 582 -29.84 -11.71 29.25
CA MET A 582 -28.73 -12.41 28.58
C MET A 582 -29.32 -13.41 27.59
N PHE A 583 -28.84 -13.38 26.34
CA PHE A 583 -28.89 -14.54 25.46
C PHE A 583 -27.62 -15.36 25.68
N HIS A 584 -27.80 -16.58 26.19
CA HIS A 584 -26.79 -17.64 26.19
C HIS A 584 -26.80 -18.35 24.83
N HIS A 585 -25.63 -18.66 24.30
CA HIS A 585 -25.39 -20.00 23.75
C HIS A 585 -23.98 -20.46 24.11
N ARG A 586 -23.95 -21.59 24.82
CA ARG A 586 -22.77 -22.38 25.18
C ARG A 586 -22.28 -23.13 23.95
N ASP A 587 -20.97 -23.37 23.85
CA ASP A 587 -20.46 -24.73 23.98
C ASP A 587 -18.94 -24.75 24.24
N HIS A 588 -18.59 -25.33 25.39
CA HIS A 588 -17.25 -25.76 25.74
C HIS A 588 -17.09 -27.22 25.33
N ARG A 589 -15.97 -27.56 24.69
CA ARG A 589 -15.36 -28.88 24.88
C ARG A 589 -13.90 -28.74 25.29
N ILE A 590 -13.60 -29.54 26.29
CA ILE A 590 -12.39 -29.71 27.07
C ILE A 590 -11.33 -30.36 26.19
N MET A 591 -10.10 -29.85 26.22
CA MET A 591 -8.91 -30.66 25.96
C MET A 591 -7.89 -30.37 27.05
N MET A 592 -7.75 -31.33 27.97
CA MET A 592 -6.64 -31.38 28.92
C MET A 592 -5.36 -31.78 28.17
N ILE A 593 -4.30 -31.00 28.27
CA ILE A 593 -2.94 -31.47 28.02
C ILE A 593 -2.04 -30.95 29.14
N ARG A 594 -1.34 -31.90 29.76
CA ARG A 594 -0.47 -31.78 30.93
C ARG A 594 0.72 -30.85 30.69
N ASP A 595 1.07 -30.12 31.74
CA ASP A 595 2.32 -29.39 31.92
C ASP A 595 3.55 -30.29 31.87
N GLU A 596 4.61 -29.86 31.20
CA GLU A 596 5.99 -29.91 31.71
C GLU A 596 6.82 -28.73 31.16
N PRO A 597 7.70 -28.09 31.97
CA PRO A 597 8.45 -26.90 31.60
C PRO A 597 9.85 -27.23 31.04
N TYR A 598 10.20 -26.65 29.90
CA TYR A 598 11.60 -26.61 29.45
C TYR A 598 12.28 -25.33 29.94
N TYR A 599 13.21 -25.50 30.89
CA TYR A 599 14.19 -24.52 31.32
C TYR A 599 15.19 -24.24 30.19
N TYR A 600 15.47 -22.96 29.96
CA TYR A 600 16.61 -22.49 29.17
C TYR A 600 17.89 -22.58 29.99
N ASN A 601 18.94 -23.13 29.38
CA ASN A 601 20.35 -22.76 29.61
C ASN A 601 20.96 -22.44 28.25
#